data_AF-A0A2U3CBH2-F1
#
_entry.id   AF-A0A2U3CBH2-F1
#
_cell.length_a   1.000
_cell.length_b   1.000
_cell.length_c   1.000
_cell.angle_alpha   90.00
_cell.angle_beta   90.00
_cell.angle_gamma   90.00
#
_symmetry.space_group_name_H-M   'P 1'
#
loop_
_entity.id
_entity.type
_entity.pdbx_description
1 polymer ?
#
loop_
_entity_poly.entity_id
_entity_poly.type
_entity_poly.pdbx_seq_one_letter_code
_entity_poly.pdbx_strand_id
1 'polypeptide(L)'
;MSIKRLVKSLLQKSERGEKVGELTVDEVLNIVKNYFERYERKKGSHIKVQDQRLKKFKEHFPDDELFSLNGEFIIPTKGGKKVKQWYVKRLLEAIEIIQLMEQESE
;
A
#
# COMPACT_ATOMS: atom_id res chain seq x y z
N MET A 1 4.81 15.30 11.21
CA MET A 1 4.06 14.11 11.66
C MET A 1 4.88 12.88 11.32
N SER A 2 5.01 11.90 12.22
CA SER A 2 5.67 10.63 11.88
C SER A 2 4.79 9.83 10.92
N ILE A 3 5.37 9.29 9.85
CA ILE A 3 4.66 8.49 8.82
C ILE A 3 3.90 7.33 9.46
N LYS A 4 4.49 6.69 10.48
CA LYS A 4 3.83 5.63 11.26
C LYS A 4 2.53 6.10 11.93
N ARG A 5 2.48 7.35 12.42
CA ARG A 5 1.25 7.95 13.00
C ARG A 5 0.20 8.22 11.93
N LEU A 6 0.62 8.68 10.75
CA LEU A 6 -0.29 8.89 9.61
C LEU A 6 -0.92 7.58 9.19
N VAL A 7 -0.12 6.54 8.92
CA VAL A 7 -0.62 5.22 8.52
C VAL A 7 -1.53 4.62 9.59
N LYS A 8 -1.14 4.68 10.88
CA LYS A 8 -2.00 4.22 11.98
C LYS A 8 -3.36 4.93 12.00
N SER A 9 -3.37 6.25 11.81
CA SER A 9 -4.63 6.99 11.73
C SER A 9 -5.48 6.60 10.52
N LEU A 10 -4.85 6.30 9.38
CA LEU A 10 -5.56 5.89 8.18
C LEU A 10 -6.14 4.47 8.31
N LEU A 11 -5.40 3.53 8.93
CA LEU A 11 -5.87 2.18 9.23
C LEU A 11 -7.08 2.21 10.17
N GLN A 12 -6.99 2.95 11.29
CA GLN A 12 -8.11 3.11 12.22
C GLN A 12 -9.36 3.69 11.57
N LYS A 13 -9.20 4.62 10.62
CA LYS A 13 -10.32 5.16 9.84
C LYS A 13 -10.91 4.09 8.91
N SER A 14 -10.06 3.30 8.26
CA SER A 14 -10.48 2.21 7.39
C SER A 14 -11.29 1.15 8.16
N GLU A 15 -10.80 0.73 9.33
CA GLU A 15 -11.48 -0.23 10.23
C GLU A 15 -12.86 0.26 10.69
N ARG A 16 -12.99 1.56 10.97
CA ARG A 16 -14.26 2.20 11.40
C ARG A 16 -15.24 2.40 10.24
N GLY A 17 -14.88 2.01 9.02
CA GLY A 17 -15.67 2.29 7.82
C GLY A 17 -15.68 3.76 7.41
N GLU A 18 -14.82 4.60 8.00
CA GLU A 18 -14.70 6.01 7.64
C GLU A 18 -14.05 6.17 6.26
N LYS A 19 -14.38 7.28 5.57
CA LYS A 19 -13.73 7.60 4.29
C LYS A 19 -12.26 7.95 4.53
N VAL A 20 -11.38 7.00 4.21
CA VAL A 20 -9.96 7.27 3.99
C VAL A 20 -9.83 8.29 2.86
N GLY A 21 -9.34 9.49 3.15
CA GLY A 21 -9.24 10.56 2.16
C GLY A 21 -8.27 10.25 1.02
N GLU A 22 -8.26 11.11 0.01
CA GLU A 22 -7.18 11.12 -0.98
C GLU A 22 -5.86 11.56 -0.32
N LEU A 23 -4.76 10.96 -0.75
CA LEU A 23 -3.41 11.34 -0.33
C LEU A 23 -2.67 12.03 -1.46
N THR A 24 -1.73 12.91 -1.13
CA THR A 24 -0.80 13.43 -2.13
C THR A 24 0.13 12.34 -2.64
N VAL A 25 0.65 12.49 -3.86
CA VAL A 25 1.63 11.56 -4.42
C VAL A 25 2.88 11.47 -3.55
N ASP A 26 3.29 12.56 -2.91
CA ASP A 26 4.45 12.59 -2.03
C ASP A 26 4.19 11.88 -0.70
N GLU A 27 2.99 11.98 -0.12
CA GLU A 27 2.58 11.18 1.04
C GLU A 27 2.58 9.69 0.71
N VAL A 28 1.99 9.31 -0.43
CA VAL A 28 1.99 7.91 -0.90
C VAL A 28 3.41 7.42 -1.11
N LEU A 29 4.27 8.20 -1.75
CA LEU A 29 5.66 7.81 -1.98
C LEU A 29 6.42 7.66 -0.66
N ASN A 30 6.17 8.53 0.31
CA ASN A 30 6.76 8.41 1.64
C ASN A 30 6.28 7.15 2.37
N ILE A 31 5.00 6.81 2.30
CA ILE A 31 4.47 5.54 2.84
C ILE A 31 5.16 4.36 2.16
N VAL A 32 5.19 4.35 0.83
CA VAL A 32 5.79 3.26 0.04
C VAL A 32 7.26 3.04 0.43
N LYS A 33 8.05 4.11 0.54
CA LYS A 33 9.46 4.05 0.94
C LYS A 33 9.72 3.47 2.34
N ASN A 34 8.75 3.60 3.25
CA ASN A 34 8.93 3.21 4.65
C ASN A 34 8.42 1.80 4.96
N TYR A 35 7.51 1.26 4.15
CA TYR A 35 6.84 -0.01 4.43
C TYR A 35 7.22 -1.13 3.46
N PHE A 36 7.63 -0.82 2.23
CA PHE A 36 7.85 -1.81 1.18
C PHE A 36 9.32 -1.93 0.80
N GLU A 37 9.74 -3.14 0.43
CA GLU A 37 11.13 -3.45 0.08
C GLU A 37 11.60 -2.76 -1.20
N ARG A 38 10.76 -2.80 -2.25
CA ARG A 38 11.09 -2.25 -3.56
C ARG A 38 9.93 -1.47 -4.15
N TYR A 39 10.27 -0.38 -4.81
CA TYR A 39 9.33 0.38 -5.61
C TYR A 39 10.02 1.04 -6.80
N GLU A 40 9.27 1.24 -7.86
CA GLU A 40 9.66 1.99 -9.05
C GLU A 40 8.65 3.11 -9.30
N ARG A 41 9.14 4.35 -9.42
CA ARG A 41 8.30 5.51 -9.71
C ARG A 41 8.47 5.93 -11.16
N LYS A 42 7.43 5.74 -11.98
CA LYS A 42 7.34 6.34 -13.31
C LYS A 42 6.64 7.69 -13.21
N LYS A 43 7.43 8.77 -13.17
CA LYS A 43 6.95 10.15 -12.98
C LYS A 43 5.81 10.46 -13.97
N GLY A 44 4.68 10.96 -13.44
CA GLY A 44 3.50 11.30 -14.24
C GLY A 44 2.64 10.11 -14.68
N SER A 45 2.93 8.88 -14.24
CA SER A 45 2.20 7.67 -14.63
C SER A 45 1.76 6.85 -13.42
N HIS A 46 2.69 6.21 -12.72
CA HIS A 46 2.37 5.31 -11.61
C HIS A 46 3.58 5.04 -10.71
N ILE A 47 3.30 4.48 -9.53
CA ILE A 47 4.27 3.86 -8.65
C ILE A 47 4.00 2.36 -8.68
N LYS A 48 4.99 1.56 -9.10
CA LYS A 48 4.96 0.11 -9.00
C LYS A 48 5.62 -0.27 -7.67
N VAL A 49 4.96 -1.10 -6.89
CA VAL A 49 5.46 -1.61 -5.60
C VAL A 49 5.65 -3.11 -5.73
N GLN A 50 6.74 -3.63 -5.14
CA GLN A 50 7.05 -5.04 -5.10
C GLN A 50 7.56 -5.40 -3.69
N ASP A 51 7.02 -6.47 -3.11
CA ASP A 51 7.38 -6.91 -1.77
C ASP A 51 7.32 -8.43 -1.63
N GLN A 52 8.35 -9.05 -1.04
CA GLN A 52 8.38 -10.49 -0.84
C GLN A 52 7.29 -10.99 0.12
N ARG A 53 6.89 -10.20 1.12
CA ARG A 53 5.85 -10.59 2.08
C ARG A 53 4.49 -10.69 1.40
N LEU A 54 4.19 -9.77 0.48
CA LEU A 54 2.99 -9.84 -0.36
C LEU A 54 3.04 -11.03 -1.32
N LYS A 55 4.23 -11.38 -1.84
CA LYS A 55 4.38 -12.58 -2.66
C LYS A 55 4.05 -13.85 -1.86
N LYS A 56 4.59 -14.00 -0.65
CA LYS A 56 4.27 -15.13 0.24
C LYS A 56 2.77 -15.19 0.54
N PHE A 57 2.15 -14.06 0.89
CA PHE A 57 0.71 -13.99 1.09
C PHE A 57 -0.05 -14.51 -0.14
N LYS A 58 0.34 -14.07 -1.35
CA LYS A 58 -0.27 -14.51 -2.60
C LYS A 58 -0.06 -16.01 -2.90
N GLU A 59 1.04 -16.60 -2.45
CA GLU A 59 1.27 -18.05 -2.54
C GLU A 59 0.31 -18.84 -1.62
N HIS A 60 -0.03 -18.30 -0.45
CA HIS A 60 -1.04 -18.87 0.45
C HIS A 60 -2.48 -18.61 -0.01
N PHE A 61 -2.73 -17.47 -0.65
CA PHE A 61 -4.04 -17.02 -1.13
C PHE A 61 -4.00 -16.75 -2.65
N PRO A 62 -3.91 -17.80 -3.49
CA PRO A 62 -3.73 -17.66 -4.93
C PRO A 62 -4.91 -17.00 -5.64
N ASP A 63 -6.10 -16.99 -5.05
CA ASP A 63 -7.31 -16.37 -5.62
C ASP A 63 -7.42 -14.86 -5.34
N ASP A 64 -6.52 -14.27 -4.55
CA ASP A 64 -6.57 -12.85 -4.20
C ASP A 64 -6.32 -11.91 -5.40
N GLU A 65 -7.26 -11.05 -5.79
CA GLU A 65 -7.04 -10.15 -6.94
C GLU A 65 -6.24 -8.88 -6.60
N LEU A 66 -5.84 -8.68 -5.34
CA LEU A 66 -5.18 -7.46 -4.87
C LEU A 66 -3.70 -7.40 -5.23
N PHE A 67 -3.02 -8.54 -5.39
CA PHE A 67 -1.60 -8.58 -5.73
C PHE A 67 -1.28 -9.52 -6.89
N SER A 68 -0.27 -9.17 -7.68
CA SER A 68 0.26 -10.09 -8.70
C SER A 68 0.96 -11.28 -8.02
N LEU A 69 1.16 -12.36 -8.77
CA LEU A 69 1.92 -13.55 -8.33
C LEU A 69 3.36 -13.23 -7.86
N ASN A 70 3.88 -12.05 -8.22
CA ASN A 70 5.19 -11.58 -7.80
C ASN A 70 5.15 -10.67 -6.56
N GLY A 71 3.99 -10.54 -5.90
CA GLY A 71 3.80 -9.62 -4.78
C GLY A 71 3.81 -8.15 -5.20
N GLU A 72 3.31 -7.86 -6.42
CA GLU A 72 3.34 -6.51 -6.98
C GLU A 72 1.95 -5.88 -7.05
N PHE A 73 1.92 -4.56 -6.89
CA PHE A 73 0.74 -3.76 -7.20
C PHE A 73 1.15 -2.38 -7.74
N ILE A 74 0.19 -1.73 -8.41
CA ILE A 74 0.42 -0.46 -9.09
C ILE A 74 -0.50 0.61 -8.48
N ILE A 75 0.09 1.75 -8.14
CA ILE A 75 -0.61 2.94 -7.69
C ILE A 75 -0.55 3.99 -8.80
N PRO A 76 -1.64 4.24 -9.54
CA PRO A 76 -1.66 5.26 -10.57
C PRO A 76 -1.49 6.66 -9.98
N THR A 77 -0.60 7.42 -10.58
CA THR A 77 -0.34 8.84 -10.28
C THR A 77 -0.58 9.74 -11.50
N LYS A 78 -1.17 9.19 -12.58
CA LYS A 78 -1.40 9.89 -13.85
C LYS A 78 -2.40 11.02 -13.64
N GLY A 79 -2.00 12.25 -13.97
CA GLY A 79 -2.89 13.40 -14.04
C GLY A 79 -3.12 14.17 -12.75
N GLY A 80 -2.34 13.96 -11.67
CA GLY A 80 -2.61 14.72 -10.45
C GLY A 80 -1.53 14.75 -9.39
N LYS A 81 -1.72 15.70 -8.46
CA LYS A 81 -1.00 15.82 -7.19
C LYS A 81 -1.47 14.81 -6.14
N LYS A 82 -2.62 14.17 -6.37
CA LYS A 82 -3.29 13.27 -5.42
C LYS A 82 -3.57 11.89 -6.02
N VAL A 83 -3.61 10.90 -5.15
CA VAL A 83 -3.96 9.50 -5.40
C VAL A 83 -5.38 9.27 -4.90
N LYS A 84 -6.22 8.68 -5.76
CA LYS A 84 -7.63 8.43 -5.45
C LYS A 84 -7.77 7.50 -4.24
N GLN A 85 -8.82 7.71 -3.47
CA GLN A 85 -9.16 6.94 -2.27
C GLN A 85 -9.07 5.42 -2.48
N TRP A 86 -9.57 4.89 -3.60
CA TRP A 86 -9.51 3.46 -3.90
C TRP A 86 -8.10 2.88 -3.84
N TYR A 87 -7.12 3.57 -4.43
CA TYR A 87 -5.72 3.15 -4.39
C TYR A 87 -5.07 3.37 -3.04
N VAL A 88 -5.52 4.37 -2.27
CA VAL A 88 -5.08 4.55 -0.89
C VAL A 88 -5.57 3.40 -0.02
N LYS A 89 -6.80 2.92 -0.19
CA LYS A 89 -7.31 1.73 0.52
C LYS A 89 -6.48 0.49 0.20
N ARG A 90 -6.24 0.22 -1.09
CA ARG A 90 -5.39 -0.91 -1.51
C ARG A 90 -3.96 -0.82 -0.94
N LEU A 91 -3.40 0.38 -0.83
CA LEU A 91 -2.10 0.60 -0.17
C LEU A 91 -2.15 0.24 1.33
N LEU A 92 -3.25 0.55 2.02
CA LEU A 92 -3.41 0.23 3.44
C LEU A 92 -3.63 -1.27 3.67
N GLU A 93 -4.44 -1.93 2.83
CA GLU A 93 -4.63 -3.39 2.85
C GLU A 93 -3.28 -4.12 2.69
N ALA A 94 -2.44 -3.65 1.76
CA ALA A 94 -1.10 -4.20 1.59
C ALA A 94 -0.22 -4.04 2.85
N ILE A 95 -0.33 -2.91 3.55
CA ILE A 95 0.40 -2.67 4.80
C ILE A 95 -0.10 -3.57 5.91
N GLU A 96 -1.42 -3.78 6.02
CA GLU A 96 -2.03 -4.66 7.00
C GLU A 96 -1.57 -6.11 6.80
N ILE A 97 -1.58 -6.60 5.57
CA ILE A 97 -1.05 -7.92 5.22
C ILE A 97 0.43 -8.04 5.60
N ILE A 98 1.25 -7.04 5.26
CA ILE A 98 2.67 -7.02 5.64
C ILE A 98 2.84 -7.12 7.16
N GLN A 99 2.04 -6.38 7.93
CA GLN A 99 2.10 -6.39 9.39
C GLN A 99 1.69 -7.75 9.97
N LEU A 100 0.66 -8.39 9.42
CA LEU A 100 0.24 -9.73 9.82
C LEU A 100 1.35 -10.77 9.55
N MET A 101 1.96 -10.71 8.36
CA MET A 101 3.08 -11.60 8.00
C MET A 101 4.32 -11.40 8.86
N GLU A 102 4.57 -10.18 9.35
CA GLU A 102 5.66 -9.90 10.30
C GLU A 102 5.35 -10.44 11.71
N GLN A 103 4.10 -10.36 12.16
CA GLN A 103 3.68 -10.87 13.47
C GLN A 103 3.65 -12.40 13.55
N GLU A 104 3.41 -13.10 12.44
CA GLU A 104 3.53 -14.57 12.40
C GLU A 104 4.99 -15.06 12.41
N SER A 105 5.97 -14.16 12.27
CA SER A 105 7.40 -14.49 12.26
C SER A 105 8.09 -14.35 13.62
N GLU A 106 7.35 -14.02 14.70
CA GLU A 106 7.80 -13.99 16.11
C GLU A 106 7.23 -15.17 16.91
#